data_AF-A0A6V7IQQ1-F1
#
_entry.id   AF-A0A6V7IQQ1-F1
#
_cell.length_a   1.000
_cell.length_b   1.000
_cell.length_c   1.000
_cell.angle_alpha   90.00
_cell.angle_beta   90.00
_cell.angle_gamma   90.00
#
_symmetry.space_group_name_H-M   'P 1'
#
loop_
_entity.id
_entity.type
_entity.pdbx_description
1 polymer ?
#
loop_
_entity_poly.entity_id
_entity_poly.type
_entity_poly.pdbx_seq_one_letter_code
_entity_poly.pdbx_strand_id
1 'polypeptide(L)' 'VPELLRRYPVEDHKDFPLPLDMVYFCQPEGCTSVGPKRTALREATSFTFTLTDKDS' A
#
# COMPACT_ATOMS: atom_id res chain seq x y z
N VAL A 1 -7.57 0.29 9.13
CA VAL A 1 -7.61 0.56 7.68
C VAL A 1 -6.25 1.12 7.32
N PRO A 2 -5.61 0.64 6.23
CA PRO A 2 -4.31 1.17 5.79
C PRO A 2 -4.43 2.65 5.45
N GLU A 3 -3.42 3.44 5.78
CA GLU A 3 -3.41 4.89 5.54
C GLU A 3 -2.11 5.33 4.88
N LEU A 4 -2.19 6.35 4.01
CA LEU A 4 -1.02 6.93 3.35
C LEU A 4 -0.37 7.96 4.27
N LEU A 5 0.81 7.64 4.79
CA LEU A 5 1.51 8.54 5.72
C LEU A 5 2.27 9.67 5.00
N ARG A 6 2.91 9.36 3.86
CA ARG A 6 3.65 10.31 3.02
C ARG A 6 3.70 9.83 1.57
N ARG A 7 3.80 10.77 0.63
CA ARG A 7 4.01 10.49 -0.80
C ARG A 7 4.95 11.52 -1.45
N TYR A 8 5.54 11.12 -2.57
CA TYR A 8 6.29 11.99 -3.47
C TYR A 8 5.95 11.61 -4.93
N PRO A 9 5.60 12.58 -5.79
CA PRO A 9 5.32 13.98 -5.46
C PRO A 9 4.12 14.15 -4.51
N VAL A 10 4.01 15.33 -3.89
CA VAL A 10 2.93 15.62 -2.94
C VAL A 10 1.57 15.73 -3.64
N GLU A 11 1.57 16.07 -4.93
CA GLU A 11 0.39 16.24 -5.77
C GLU A 11 0.35 15.20 -6.88
N ASP A 12 -0.87 14.88 -7.34
CA ASP A 12 -1.09 13.93 -8.43
C ASP A 12 -0.75 14.56 -9.78
N HIS A 13 -0.29 13.74 -10.72
CA HIS A 13 -0.25 14.14 -12.11
C HIS A 13 -1.66 14.06 -12.71
N LYS A 14 -2.05 15.06 -13.52
CA LYS A 14 -3.41 15.14 -14.10
C LYS A 14 -3.80 13.89 -14.89
N ASP A 15 -2.84 13.32 -15.61
CA ASP A 15 -3.06 12.14 -16.44
C ASP A 15 -2.86 10.82 -15.68
N PHE A 16 -2.26 10.87 -14.48
CA PHE A 16 -1.90 9.69 -13.68
C PHE A 16 -2.16 9.94 -12.20
N PRO A 17 -3.44 9.99 -11.77
CA PRO A 17 -3.77 10.14 -10.37
C PRO A 17 -3.35 8.90 -9.58
N LEU A 18 -2.93 9.09 -8.32
CA LEU A 18 -2.59 7.99 -7.44
C LEU A 18 -3.88 7.26 -7.01
N PRO A 19 -4.03 5.95 -7.23
CA PRO A 19 -5.21 5.23 -6.79
C PRO A 19 -5.36 5.29 -5.26
N LEU A 20 -6.55 5.68 -4.77
CA LEU A 20 -6.84 5.79 -3.33
C LEU A 20 -6.69 4.46 -2.58
N ASP A 21 -6.84 3.35 -3.30
CA ASP A 21 -6.72 1.98 -2.83
C ASP A 21 -5.29 1.43 -2.87
N MET A 22 -4.29 2.20 -3.34
CA MET A 22 -2.89 1.77 -3.41
C MET A 22 -2.38 1.21 -2.07
N VAL A 23 -2.79 1.81 -0.95
CA VAL A 23 -2.34 1.42 0.41
C VAL A 23 -2.75 0.01 0.81
N TYR A 24 -3.77 -0.57 0.17
CA TYR A 24 -4.19 -1.94 0.43
C TYR A 24 -3.24 -2.97 -0.18
N PHE A 25 -2.64 -2.66 -1.33
CA PHE A 25 -1.65 -3.53 -1.98
C PHE A 25 -0.33 -3.61 -1.21
N CYS A 26 -0.07 -2.65 -0.31
CA CYS A 26 1.09 -2.69 0.59
C CYS A 26 0.99 -3.79 1.67
N GLN A 27 -0.17 -4.43 1.83
CA GLN A 27 -0.41 -5.51 2.79
C GLN A 27 -1.06 -6.72 2.10
N PRO A 28 -0.29 -7.54 1.36
CA PRO A 28 -0.83 -8.62 0.54
C PRO A 28 -1.56 -9.70 1.37
N GLU A 29 -1.18 -9.89 2.62
CA GLU A 29 -1.83 -10.82 3.56
C GLU A 29 -3.09 -10.25 4.24
N GLY A 30 -3.47 -9.01 3.88
CA GLY A 30 -4.57 -8.28 4.50
C GLY A 30 -4.13 -7.41 5.68
N CYS A 31 -4.98 -6.43 6.00
CA CYS A 31 -4.72 -5.41 7.04
C CYS A 31 -4.72 -6.03 8.45
N THR A 32 -3.64 -6.72 8.81
CA THR A 32 -3.39 -7.18 10.18
C THR A 32 -3.04 -5.98 11.03
N SER A 33 -4.02 -5.43 11.75
CA SER A 33 -3.75 -4.52 12.87
C SER A 33 -3.10 -5.35 13.97
N VAL A 34 -1.80 -5.60 13.86
CA VAL A 34 -1.05 -6.28 14.91
C VAL A 34 -0.90 -5.27 16.04
N GLY A 35 -1.78 -5.39 17.03
CA GLY A 35 -1.70 -4.61 18.25
C GLY A 35 -0.32 -4.74 18.93
N PRO A 36 -0.03 -3.91 19.96
CA PRO A 36 1.31 -3.71 20.52
C PRO A 36 2.01 -4.95 21.13
N LYS A 37 1.40 -6.15 21.07
CA LYS A 37 1.86 -7.35 21.78
C LYS A 37 2.62 -8.38 20.95
N ARG A 38 2.88 -8.13 19.67
CA ARG A 38 3.77 -9.02 18.90
C ARG A 38 4.85 -8.21 18.22
N THR A 39 5.94 -8.01 18.96
CA THR A 39 7.32 -7.91 18.45
C THR A 39 7.73 -9.23 17.78
N ALA A 40 6.83 -9.86 17.02
CA ALA A 40 7.18 -10.94 16.13
C ALA A 40 8.04 -10.27 15.09
N LEU A 41 9.35 -10.52 15.17
CA LEU A 41 10.33 -10.43 14.11
C LEU A 41 9.61 -10.31 12.77
N ARG A 42 9.32 -9.07 12.34
CA ARG A 42 8.76 -8.84 11.01
C ARG A 42 9.89 -9.26 10.11
N GLU A 43 9.80 -10.46 9.55
CA GLU A 43 10.60 -10.79 8.39
C GLU A 43 10.25 -9.71 7.37
N ALA A 44 11.16 -8.75 7.21
CA ALA A 44 11.01 -7.67 6.28
C ALA A 44 11.19 -8.28 4.89
N THR A 45 10.12 -8.89 4.40
CA THR A 45 10.07 -9.49 3.09
C THR A 45 9.72 -8.42 2.08
N SER A 46 10.62 -8.22 1.13
CA SER A 46 10.32 -7.39 -0.04
C SER A 46 9.42 -8.19 -0.97
N PHE A 47 8.39 -7.55 -1.50
CA PHE A 47 7.54 -8.12 -2.53
C PHE A 47 7.25 -7.07 -3.60
N THR A 48 6.84 -7.54 -4.77
CA THR A 48 6.45 -6.70 -5.90
C THR A 48 5.05 -7.10 -6.33
N PHE A 49 4.20 -6.10 -6.59
CA PHE A 49 2.87 -6.28 -7.18
C PHE A 49 2.77 -5.46 -8.46
N THR A 50 1.85 -5.84 -9.33
CA THR A 50 1.57 -5.13 -10.59
C THR A 50 0.12 -4.66 -10.57
N LEU A 51 -0.09 -3.39 -10.92
CA LEU A 51 -1.43 -2.86 -11.19
C LEU A 51 -1.69 -2.96 -12.69
N THR A 52 -2.86 -3.50 -13.04
CA THR A 52 -3.31 -3.60 -14.42
C THR A 52 -4.51 -2.69 -14.60
N ASP A 53 -4.47 -1.84 -15.63
CA ASP A 53 -5.62 -1.02 -15.98
C ASP A 53 -6.77 -1.88 -16.49
N LYS A 54 -7.99 -1.44 -16.22
CA LYS A 54 -9.17 -2.03 -16.83
C LYS A 54 -9.34 -1.45 -18.23
N ASP A 55 -9.21 -2.28 -19.26
CA ASP A 55 -9.58 -1.88 -20.62
C ASP A 55 -11.04 -1.38 -20.63
N SER A 56 -11.22 -0.13 -21.08
CA SER A 56 -12.53 0.52 -21.21
C SER A 56 -13.21 0.16 -22.52
#